data_AF-A0AAE1BDG8-F1
#
_entry.id   AF-A0AAE1BDG8-F1
#
_cell.length_a   1.000
_cell.length_b   1.000
_cell.length_c   1.000
_cell.angle_alpha   90.00
_cell.angle_beta   90.00
_cell.angle_gamma   90.00
#
_symmetry.space_group_name_H-M   'P 1'
#
loop_
_entity.id
_entity.type
_entity.pdbx_description
1 polymer ?
#
loop_
_entity_poly.entity_id
_entity_poly.type
_entity_poly.pdbx_seq_one_letter_code
_entity_poly.pdbx_strand_id
1 'polypeptide(L)'
;MARSYDLTDEKQTKEYLRDVEIEYQFQCFDQKEPDGCHRLAEFRENVRKNVDAAGPLFKDNCDNRKYPKSCYKYGQCLLTGKGVPGNKVDLINALQYYEKSCDMGLAGGCFNAAQLRMTDKVKSQANTDKFVALLDRACKLKDGEACYRLSALYLMGTFVEKNMKKAFELAKSGCESGNMFACNNLSLMYRNGNGTEKNQTLSLEARKRTQELSEQMKKKQPTVSLNE
;
A
#
# COMPACT_ATOMS: atom_id res chain seq x y z
N MET A 1 12.88 17.37 -32.22
CA MET A 1 11.43 17.61 -32.40
C MET A 1 10.71 16.57 -31.57
N ALA A 2 9.78 16.95 -30.70
CA ALA A 2 8.92 15.98 -30.04
C ALA A 2 8.00 15.36 -31.10
N ARG A 3 7.99 14.03 -31.20
CA ARG A 3 7.10 13.32 -32.12
C ARG A 3 5.68 13.40 -31.56
N SER A 4 4.72 13.88 -32.35
CA SER A 4 3.30 13.88 -31.98
C SER A 4 2.65 12.57 -32.40
N TYR A 5 1.86 11.98 -31.52
CA TYR A 5 1.10 10.75 -31.78
C TYR A 5 -0.40 11.04 -31.72
N ASP A 6 -1.17 10.51 -32.65
CA ASP A 6 -2.62 10.37 -32.53
C ASP A 6 -2.93 9.08 -31.75
N LEU A 7 -3.37 9.22 -30.49
CA LEU A 7 -3.70 8.08 -29.62
C LEU A 7 -5.08 7.47 -29.89
N THR A 8 -5.84 8.03 -30.85
CA THR A 8 -7.06 7.40 -31.37
C THR A 8 -6.75 6.43 -32.51
N ASP A 9 -5.58 6.59 -33.15
CA ASP A 9 -5.07 5.66 -34.15
C ASP A 9 -4.31 4.50 -33.49
N GLU A 10 -4.72 3.27 -33.79
CA GLU A 10 -4.17 2.07 -33.15
C GLU A 10 -2.68 1.88 -33.48
N LYS A 11 -2.27 2.21 -34.70
CA LYS A 11 -0.88 2.03 -35.16
C LYS A 11 0.04 3.02 -34.44
N GLN A 12 -0.32 4.31 -34.42
CA GLN A 12 0.42 5.33 -33.70
C GLN A 12 0.44 5.07 -32.19
N THR A 13 -0.64 4.52 -31.63
CA THR A 13 -0.67 4.08 -30.22
C THR A 13 0.36 2.98 -29.95
N LYS A 14 0.44 1.96 -30.83
CA LYS A 14 1.44 0.88 -30.70
C LYS A 14 2.87 1.40 -30.82
N GLU A 15 3.12 2.34 -31.73
CA GLU A 15 4.41 3.01 -31.89
C GLU A 15 4.78 3.82 -30.64
N TYR A 16 3.85 4.63 -30.11
CA TYR A 16 4.04 5.36 -28.87
C TYR A 16 4.41 4.45 -27.70
N LEU A 17 3.66 3.36 -27.50
CA LEU A 17 3.94 2.39 -26.43
C LEU A 17 5.30 1.70 -26.60
N ARG A 18 5.74 1.47 -27.83
CA ARG A 18 7.08 0.94 -28.11
C ARG A 18 8.16 1.95 -27.71
N ASP A 19 8.00 3.22 -28.10
CA ASP A 19 8.98 4.26 -27.80
C ASP A 19 9.09 4.54 -26.29
N VAL A 20 7.96 4.54 -25.58
CA VAL A 20 7.94 4.61 -24.10
C VAL A 20 8.68 3.44 -23.46
N GLU A 21 8.48 2.22 -23.96
CA GLU A 21 9.19 1.06 -23.42
C GLU A 21 10.70 1.14 -23.66
N ILE A 22 11.13 1.64 -24.83
CA ILE A 22 12.55 1.86 -25.15
C ILE A 22 13.16 2.88 -24.20
N GLU A 23 12.46 3.97 -23.90
CA GLU A 23 12.92 4.98 -22.94
C GLU A 23 13.12 4.36 -21.54
N TYR A 24 12.15 3.57 -21.07
CA TYR A 24 12.27 2.89 -19.77
C TYR A 24 13.39 1.85 -19.75
N GLN A 25 13.64 1.17 -20.86
CA GLN A 25 14.78 0.26 -21.01
C GLN A 25 16.10 1.01 -20.91
N PHE A 26 16.24 2.13 -21.61
CA PHE A 26 17.44 2.96 -21.56
C PHE A 26 17.71 3.49 -20.14
N GLN A 27 16.67 4.02 -19.47
CA GLN A 27 16.79 4.47 -18.08
C GLN A 27 17.22 3.32 -17.15
N CYS A 28 16.64 2.13 -17.33
CA CYS A 28 16.91 1.00 -16.44
C CYS A 28 18.29 0.35 -16.65
N PHE A 29 18.67 0.09 -17.91
CA PHE A 29 19.83 -0.73 -18.24
C PHE A 29 21.08 0.10 -18.48
N ASP A 30 20.97 1.21 -19.21
CA ASP A 30 22.10 2.07 -19.54
C ASP A 30 22.39 3.06 -18.41
N GLN A 31 21.37 3.79 -17.96
CA GLN A 31 21.52 4.80 -16.90
C GLN A 31 21.45 4.21 -15.49
N LYS A 32 21.00 2.96 -15.37
CA LYS A 32 20.87 2.22 -14.10
C LYS A 32 19.95 2.90 -13.09
N GLU A 33 19.01 3.72 -13.56
CA GLU A 33 18.08 4.45 -12.71
C GLU A 33 17.08 3.50 -12.05
N PRO A 34 16.99 3.49 -10.70
CA PRO A 34 16.05 2.62 -10.00
C PRO A 34 14.59 2.90 -10.37
N ASP A 35 14.25 4.16 -10.57
CA ASP A 35 12.90 4.58 -10.94
C ASP A 35 12.55 4.17 -12.38
N GLY A 36 13.51 4.28 -13.31
CA GLY A 36 13.37 3.77 -14.68
C GLY A 36 13.13 2.26 -14.73
N CYS A 37 13.89 1.48 -13.95
CA CYS A 37 13.67 0.03 -13.82
C CYS A 37 12.30 -0.30 -13.23
N HIS A 38 11.81 0.49 -12.27
CA HIS A 38 10.48 0.29 -11.71
C HIS A 38 9.38 0.56 -12.75
N ARG A 39 9.48 1.67 -13.49
CA ARG A 39 8.56 2.01 -14.57
C ARG A 39 8.55 0.95 -15.67
N LEU A 40 9.71 0.44 -16.07
CA LEU A 40 9.80 -0.65 -17.05
C LEU A 40 9.04 -1.90 -16.58
N ALA A 41 9.21 -2.28 -15.31
CA ALA A 41 8.54 -3.43 -14.73
C ALA A 41 7.02 -3.22 -14.66
N GLU A 42 6.55 -2.05 -14.19
CA GLU A 42 5.11 -1.72 -14.15
C GLU A 42 4.49 -1.65 -15.55
N PHE A 43 5.22 -1.11 -16.54
CA PHE A 43 4.79 -1.06 -17.92
C PHE A 43 4.61 -2.47 -18.49
N ARG A 44 5.58 -3.36 -18.25
CA ARG A 44 5.49 -4.76 -18.68
C ARG A 44 4.34 -5.50 -18.01
N GLU A 45 4.16 -5.31 -16.70
CA GLU A 45 3.06 -5.89 -15.93
C GLU A 45 1.68 -5.41 -16.43
N ASN A 46 1.49 -4.09 -16.50
CA ASN A 46 0.15 -3.50 -16.59
C ASN A 46 -0.25 -3.14 -18.03
N VAL A 47 0.70 -2.76 -18.88
CA VAL A 47 0.45 -2.36 -20.27
C VAL A 47 0.68 -3.53 -21.21
N ARG A 48 1.84 -4.20 -21.13
CA ARG A 48 2.14 -5.38 -21.96
C ARG A 48 1.48 -6.66 -21.48
N LYS A 49 0.91 -6.67 -20.25
CA LYS A 49 0.34 -7.86 -19.59
C LYS A 49 1.33 -9.02 -19.50
N ASN A 50 2.63 -8.72 -19.40
CA ASN A 50 3.71 -9.68 -19.32
C ASN A 50 4.32 -9.65 -17.91
N VAL A 51 3.65 -10.37 -17.00
CA VAL A 51 4.06 -10.46 -15.58
C VAL A 51 5.39 -11.20 -15.41
N ASP A 52 5.69 -12.17 -16.28
CA ASP A 52 6.90 -12.98 -16.23
C ASP A 52 8.15 -12.15 -16.57
N ALA A 53 8.02 -11.15 -17.44
CA ALA A 53 9.08 -10.19 -17.72
C ALA A 53 9.20 -9.06 -16.67
N ALA A 54 8.16 -8.84 -15.86
CA ALA A 54 8.12 -7.77 -14.86
C ALA A 54 8.71 -8.20 -13.51
N GLY A 55 8.37 -9.39 -13.02
CA GLY A 55 8.80 -9.86 -11.71
C GLY A 55 10.32 -9.89 -11.49
N PRO A 56 11.13 -10.40 -12.45
CA PRO A 56 12.59 -10.34 -12.35
C PRO A 56 13.15 -8.91 -12.25
N LEU A 57 12.53 -7.94 -12.94
CA LEU A 57 12.93 -6.54 -12.86
C LEU A 57 12.61 -5.93 -11.48
N PHE A 58 11.44 -6.21 -10.92
CA PHE A 58 11.13 -5.79 -9.55
C PHE A 58 12.10 -6.40 -8.54
N LYS A 59 12.43 -7.69 -8.69
CA LYS A 59 13.39 -8.38 -7.83
C LYS A 59 14.78 -7.75 -7.90
N ASP A 60 15.33 -7.63 -9.10
CA ASP A 60 16.67 -7.09 -9.34
C ASP A 60 16.79 -5.65 -8.80
N ASN A 61 15.80 -4.81 -9.11
CA ASN A 61 15.76 -3.43 -8.67
C ASN A 61 15.61 -3.30 -7.14
N CYS A 62 14.86 -4.19 -6.50
CA CYS A 62 14.82 -4.26 -5.04
C CYS A 62 16.18 -4.68 -4.45
N ASP A 63 16.74 -5.80 -4.93
CA ASP A 63 17.90 -6.42 -4.29
C ASP A 63 19.19 -5.63 -4.52
N ASN A 64 19.38 -5.11 -5.74
CA ASN A 64 20.64 -4.50 -6.16
C ASN A 64 20.60 -2.96 -6.12
N ARG A 65 19.45 -2.36 -6.36
CA ARG A 65 19.29 -0.89 -6.38
C ARG A 65 18.55 -0.33 -5.16
N LYS A 66 18.11 -1.20 -4.25
CA LYS A 66 17.43 -0.84 -2.99
C LYS A 66 16.23 0.08 -3.23
N TYR A 67 15.42 -0.23 -4.25
CA TYR A 67 14.25 0.59 -4.57
C TYR A 67 13.01 0.10 -3.80
N PRO A 68 12.46 0.88 -2.84
CA PRO A 68 11.41 0.43 -1.92
C PRO A 68 10.13 -0.03 -2.61
N LYS A 69 9.70 0.67 -3.67
CA LYS A 69 8.49 0.31 -4.43
C LYS A 69 8.68 -1.01 -5.17
N SER A 70 9.89 -1.30 -5.66
CA SER A 70 10.19 -2.58 -6.31
C SER A 70 10.20 -3.73 -5.31
N CYS A 71 10.70 -3.52 -4.09
CA CYS A 71 10.58 -4.52 -3.03
C CYS A 71 9.13 -4.81 -2.69
N TYR A 72 8.30 -3.77 -2.58
CA TYR A 72 6.86 -3.92 -2.35
C TYR A 72 6.17 -4.70 -3.48
N LYS A 73 6.41 -4.31 -4.73
CA LYS A 73 5.85 -4.99 -5.91
C LYS A 73 6.29 -6.44 -6.01
N TYR A 74 7.57 -6.74 -5.77
CA TYR A 74 8.05 -8.11 -5.77
C TYR A 74 7.44 -8.93 -4.62
N GLY A 75 7.22 -8.32 -3.45
CA GLY A 75 6.43 -8.92 -2.37
C GLY A 75 5.00 -9.29 -2.81
N GLN A 76 4.35 -8.46 -3.66
CA GLN A 76 3.04 -8.78 -4.25
C GLN A 76 3.12 -9.91 -5.30
N CYS A 77 4.18 -9.95 -6.12
CA CYS A 77 4.45 -11.05 -7.04
C CYS A 77 4.54 -12.39 -6.28
N LEU A 78 5.30 -12.44 -5.18
CA LEU A 78 5.44 -13.62 -4.32
C LEU A 78 4.13 -14.00 -3.62
N LEU A 79 3.35 -13.01 -3.17
CA LEU A 79 2.06 -13.21 -2.53
C LEU A 79 1.03 -13.87 -3.47
N THR A 80 1.05 -13.50 -4.75
CA THR A 80 0.11 -13.98 -5.77
C THR A 80 0.64 -15.15 -6.60
N GLY A 81 1.95 -15.39 -6.55
CA GLY A 81 2.66 -16.31 -7.42
C GLY A 81 2.84 -15.80 -8.85
N LYS A 82 2.39 -14.60 -9.23
CA LYS A 82 2.52 -14.10 -10.61
C LYS A 82 3.88 -13.45 -10.83
N GLY A 83 4.55 -13.81 -11.93
CA GLY A 83 5.85 -13.22 -12.28
C GLY A 83 7.01 -13.72 -11.40
N VAL A 84 6.83 -14.85 -10.72
CA VAL A 84 7.89 -15.52 -9.94
C VAL A 84 8.12 -16.94 -10.47
N PRO A 85 9.31 -17.53 -10.27
CA PRO A 85 9.63 -18.85 -10.82
C PRO A 85 8.59 -19.92 -10.47
N GLY A 86 8.09 -20.60 -11.51
CA GLY A 86 7.09 -21.68 -11.37
C GLY A 86 5.69 -21.21 -11.00
N ASN A 87 5.42 -19.91 -10.98
CA ASN A 87 4.16 -19.29 -10.60
C ASN A 87 3.63 -19.72 -9.22
N LYS A 88 4.55 -19.94 -8.26
CA LYS A 88 4.21 -20.44 -6.93
C LYS A 88 4.14 -19.31 -5.90
N VAL A 89 3.13 -19.37 -5.06
CA VAL A 89 2.99 -18.47 -3.91
C VAL A 89 4.08 -18.76 -2.88
N ASP A 90 4.74 -17.71 -2.40
CA ASP A 90 5.78 -17.79 -1.37
C ASP A 90 5.61 -16.68 -0.33
N LEU A 91 4.90 -17.00 0.75
CA LEU A 91 4.55 -16.03 1.79
C LEU A 91 5.73 -15.62 2.67
N ILE A 92 6.74 -16.50 2.82
CA ILE A 92 7.90 -16.23 3.66
C ILE A 92 8.81 -15.22 2.96
N ASN A 93 9.11 -15.44 1.68
CA ASN A 93 9.84 -14.45 0.90
C ASN A 93 9.00 -13.17 0.72
N ALA A 94 7.68 -13.26 0.51
CA ALA A 94 6.83 -12.06 0.44
C ALA A 94 6.96 -11.19 1.68
N LEU A 95 6.93 -11.79 2.89
CA LEU A 95 7.17 -11.08 4.14
C LEU A 95 8.53 -10.38 4.14
N GLN A 96 9.61 -11.09 3.79
CA GLN A 96 10.96 -10.51 3.78
C GLN A 96 11.08 -9.30 2.82
N TYR A 97 10.46 -9.37 1.64
CA TYR A 97 10.48 -8.25 0.69
C TYR A 97 9.62 -7.06 1.14
N TYR A 98 8.48 -7.31 1.81
CA TYR A 98 7.73 -6.25 2.46
C TYR A 98 8.48 -5.61 3.62
N GLU A 99 9.23 -6.39 4.41
CA GLU A 99 10.11 -5.86 5.47
C GLU A 99 11.23 -4.99 4.89
N LYS A 100 11.91 -5.42 3.82
CA LYS A 100 12.88 -4.57 3.10
C LYS A 100 12.24 -3.25 2.65
N SER A 101 11.03 -3.31 2.09
CA SER A 101 10.29 -2.12 1.65
C SER A 101 9.94 -1.18 2.82
N CYS A 102 9.51 -1.76 3.94
CA CYS A 102 9.23 -1.06 5.19
C CYS A 102 10.47 -0.38 5.75
N ASP A 103 11.61 -1.09 5.74
CA ASP A 103 12.89 -0.59 6.23
C ASP A 103 13.36 0.66 5.49
N MET A 104 13.00 0.75 4.21
CA MET A 104 13.25 1.90 3.34
C MET A 104 12.12 2.94 3.33
N GLY A 105 11.20 2.88 4.30
CA GLY A 105 10.23 3.94 4.56
C GLY A 105 8.94 3.87 3.75
N LEU A 106 8.63 2.74 3.09
CA LEU A 106 7.35 2.58 2.41
C LEU A 106 6.28 2.04 3.37
N ALA A 107 5.25 2.85 3.63
CA ALA A 107 4.18 2.52 4.57
C ALA A 107 3.45 1.22 4.23
N GLY A 108 3.14 1.01 2.94
CA GLY A 108 2.49 -0.22 2.46
C GLY A 108 3.35 -1.48 2.67
N GLY A 109 4.67 -1.36 2.63
CA GLY A 109 5.58 -2.46 2.99
C GLY A 109 5.41 -2.86 4.45
N CYS A 110 5.40 -1.88 5.37
CA CYS A 110 5.19 -2.13 6.79
C CYS A 110 3.82 -2.76 7.06
N PHE A 111 2.77 -2.21 6.45
CA PHE A 111 1.41 -2.71 6.63
C PHE A 111 1.26 -4.16 6.13
N ASN A 112 1.71 -4.46 4.91
CA ASN A 112 1.60 -5.81 4.35
C ASN A 112 2.47 -6.83 5.11
N ALA A 113 3.64 -6.42 5.60
CA ALA A 113 4.46 -7.25 6.49
C ALA A 113 3.70 -7.58 7.78
N ALA A 114 3.02 -6.61 8.41
CA ALA A 114 2.21 -6.83 9.59
C ALA A 114 1.08 -7.84 9.32
N GLN A 115 0.36 -7.67 8.21
CA GLN A 115 -0.75 -8.55 7.83
C GLN A 115 -0.29 -9.99 7.57
N LEU A 116 0.83 -10.18 6.87
CA LEU A 116 1.37 -11.51 6.60
C LEU A 116 1.78 -12.26 7.87
N ARG A 117 2.35 -11.57 8.86
CA ARG A 117 2.75 -12.17 10.15
C ARG A 117 1.59 -12.78 10.92
N MET A 118 0.36 -12.33 10.67
CA MET A 118 -0.85 -12.83 11.31
C MET A 118 -1.51 -14.01 10.57
N THR A 119 -0.96 -14.44 9.43
CA THR A 119 -1.47 -15.60 8.67
C THR A 119 -0.93 -16.91 9.21
N ASP A 120 -1.75 -17.97 9.27
CA ASP A 120 -1.35 -19.26 9.87
C ASP A 120 -0.09 -19.87 9.24
N LYS A 121 0.14 -19.60 7.94
CA LYS A 121 1.32 -20.07 7.20
C LYS A 121 2.64 -19.40 7.62
N VAL A 122 2.56 -18.21 8.19
CA VAL A 122 3.72 -17.42 8.67
C VAL A 122 3.72 -17.29 10.20
N LYS A 123 2.64 -17.73 10.85
CA LYS A 123 2.38 -17.58 12.29
C LYS A 123 3.37 -18.32 13.17
N SER A 124 4.09 -19.31 12.66
CA SER A 124 5.24 -19.91 13.37
C SER A 124 6.38 -18.91 13.63
N GLN A 125 6.39 -17.77 12.92
CA GLN A 125 7.26 -16.61 13.16
C GLN A 125 6.49 -15.41 13.74
N ALA A 126 5.24 -15.59 14.18
CA ALA A 126 4.43 -14.51 14.75
C ALA A 126 5.03 -14.06 16.06
N ASN A 127 5.50 -12.82 16.06
CA ASN A 127 5.84 -12.08 17.25
C ASN A 127 4.85 -10.93 17.30
N THR A 128 3.97 -10.95 18.30
CA THR A 128 2.93 -9.94 18.51
C THR A 128 3.53 -8.54 18.64
N ASP A 129 4.68 -8.39 19.28
CA ASP A 129 5.39 -7.10 19.40
C ASP A 129 5.86 -6.61 18.03
N LYS A 130 6.37 -7.50 17.18
CA LYS A 130 6.75 -7.15 15.79
C LYS A 130 5.53 -6.74 14.96
N PHE A 131 4.39 -7.41 15.12
CA PHE A 131 3.15 -7.02 14.46
C PHE A 131 2.71 -5.60 14.85
N VAL A 132 2.66 -5.32 16.16
CA VAL A 132 2.32 -3.99 16.69
C VAL A 132 3.33 -2.93 16.23
N ALA A 133 4.63 -3.25 16.24
CA ALA A 133 5.70 -2.35 15.81
C ALA A 133 5.60 -2.00 14.31
N LEU A 134 5.25 -2.97 13.45
CA LEU A 134 5.05 -2.74 12.02
C LEU A 134 3.83 -1.85 11.75
N LEU A 135 2.73 -2.05 12.48
CA LEU A 135 1.56 -1.16 12.40
C LEU A 135 1.89 0.26 12.88
N ASP A 136 2.64 0.40 13.98
CA ASP A 136 3.07 1.71 14.48
C ASP A 136 3.96 2.43 13.47
N ARG A 137 4.90 1.71 12.86
CA ARG A 137 5.76 2.26 11.80
C ARG A 137 4.96 2.65 10.55
N ALA A 138 4.05 1.81 10.09
CA ALA A 138 3.17 2.13 8.95
C ALA A 138 2.31 3.38 9.24
N CYS A 139 1.74 3.48 10.45
CA CYS A 139 0.95 4.64 10.87
C CYS A 139 1.80 5.93 10.91
N LYS A 140 3.03 5.87 11.44
CA LYS A 140 3.98 7.00 11.41
C LYS A 140 4.32 7.44 9.98
N LEU A 141 4.33 6.50 9.03
CA LEU A 141 4.48 6.73 7.59
C LEU A 141 3.17 7.14 6.89
N LYS A 142 2.15 7.56 7.66
CA LYS A 142 0.85 8.06 7.18
C LYS A 142 -0.01 6.99 6.49
N ASP A 143 0.15 5.72 6.83
CA ASP A 143 -0.81 4.69 6.45
C ASP A 143 -2.05 4.75 7.36
N GLY A 144 -3.16 5.25 6.83
CA GLY A 144 -4.39 5.45 7.61
C GLY A 144 -5.04 4.15 8.09
N GLU A 145 -4.91 3.06 7.33
CA GLU A 145 -5.44 1.74 7.70
C GLU A 145 -4.63 1.13 8.85
N ALA A 146 -3.30 1.29 8.84
CA ALA A 146 -2.45 0.89 9.94
C ALA A 146 -2.77 1.67 11.23
N CYS A 147 -2.95 3.00 11.14
CA CYS A 147 -3.36 3.82 12.27
C CYS A 147 -4.70 3.39 12.85
N TYR A 148 -5.69 3.11 11.99
CA TYR A 148 -7.00 2.61 12.40
C TYR A 148 -6.89 1.29 13.18
N ARG A 149 -6.16 0.31 12.62
CA ARG A 149 -5.98 -1.00 13.27
C ARG A 149 -5.26 -0.87 14.60
N LEU A 150 -4.18 -0.09 14.64
CA LEU A 150 -3.44 0.12 15.89
C LEU A 150 -4.29 0.82 16.95
N SER A 151 -5.12 1.79 16.55
CA SER A 151 -6.11 2.42 17.44
C SER A 151 -7.07 1.36 18.04
N ALA A 152 -7.61 0.48 17.20
CA ALA A 152 -8.50 -0.60 17.66
C ALA A 152 -7.83 -1.56 18.66
N LEU A 153 -6.54 -1.89 18.46
CA LEU A 153 -5.79 -2.71 19.42
C LEU A 153 -5.72 -2.06 20.80
N TYR A 154 -5.41 -0.75 20.86
CA TYR A 154 -5.38 0.00 22.12
C TYR A 154 -6.77 0.24 22.73
N LEU A 155 -7.84 0.33 21.92
CA LEU A 155 -9.23 0.40 22.42
C LEU A 155 -9.63 -0.90 23.13
N MET A 156 -9.28 -2.03 22.53
CA MET A 156 -9.66 -3.37 22.99
C MET A 156 -8.71 -3.93 24.05
N GLY A 157 -7.47 -3.45 24.13
CA GLY A 157 -6.43 -4.08 24.94
C GLY A 157 -6.00 -5.44 24.39
N THR A 158 -6.11 -5.63 23.06
CA THR A 158 -5.69 -6.86 22.39
C THR A 158 -4.27 -6.70 21.91
N PHE A 159 -3.38 -7.62 22.26
CA PHE A 159 -1.93 -7.59 21.98
C PHE A 159 -1.13 -6.48 22.67
N VAL A 160 -1.80 -5.41 23.11
CA VAL A 160 -1.23 -4.29 23.86
C VAL A 160 -2.11 -3.99 25.07
N GLU A 161 -1.56 -3.32 26.09
CA GLU A 161 -2.37 -2.82 27.19
C GLU A 161 -3.38 -1.79 26.69
N LYS A 162 -4.61 -1.87 27.20
CA LYS A 162 -5.69 -0.94 26.84
C LYS A 162 -5.28 0.49 27.20
N ASN A 163 -5.33 1.39 26.21
CA ASN A 163 -4.99 2.80 26.43
C ASN A 163 -5.84 3.71 25.55
N MET A 164 -6.87 4.32 26.15
CA MET A 164 -7.82 5.16 25.42
C MET A 164 -7.18 6.42 24.85
N LYS A 165 -6.21 7.03 25.54
CA LYS A 165 -5.51 8.22 25.04
C LYS A 165 -4.69 7.89 23.81
N LYS A 166 -3.92 6.79 23.85
CA LYS A 166 -3.14 6.34 22.70
C LYS A 166 -4.03 5.95 21.52
N ALA A 167 -5.14 5.26 21.79
CA ALA A 167 -6.14 4.95 20.78
C ALA A 167 -6.72 6.20 20.11
N PHE A 168 -6.99 7.25 20.88
CA PHE A 168 -7.51 8.53 20.38
C PHE A 168 -6.52 9.19 19.40
N GLU A 169 -5.26 9.32 19.80
CA GLU A 169 -4.22 9.92 18.94
C GLU A 169 -4.01 9.16 17.62
N LEU A 170 -4.09 7.83 17.68
CA LEU A 170 -4.00 6.97 16.50
C LEU A 170 -5.24 7.07 15.61
N ALA A 171 -6.45 7.15 16.19
CA ALA A 171 -7.69 7.37 15.44
C ALA A 171 -7.65 8.73 14.72
N LYS A 172 -7.16 9.77 15.41
CA LYS A 172 -6.94 11.10 14.82
C LYS A 172 -5.95 11.04 13.65
N SER A 173 -4.78 10.44 13.87
CA SER A 173 -3.75 10.29 12.83
C SER A 173 -4.25 9.49 11.61
N GLY A 174 -5.03 8.43 11.83
CA GLY A 174 -5.64 7.65 10.76
C GLY A 174 -6.69 8.43 9.97
N CYS A 175 -7.49 9.24 10.66
CA CYS A 175 -8.48 10.11 10.02
C CYS A 175 -7.83 11.20 9.16
N GLU A 176 -6.78 11.84 9.68
CA GLU A 176 -5.96 12.81 8.94
C GLU A 176 -5.29 12.17 7.71
N SER A 177 -4.92 10.88 7.83
CA SER A 177 -4.36 10.08 6.74
C SER A 177 -5.44 9.51 5.79
N GLY A 178 -6.70 9.96 5.90
CA GLY A 178 -7.77 9.64 4.96
C GLY A 178 -8.47 8.30 5.19
N ASN A 179 -8.28 7.65 6.35
CA ASN A 179 -9.02 6.43 6.66
C ASN A 179 -10.40 6.75 7.26
N MET A 180 -11.46 6.35 6.55
CA MET A 180 -12.83 6.64 6.97
C MET A 180 -13.23 5.95 8.28
N PHE A 181 -12.71 4.74 8.55
CA PHE A 181 -13.03 3.99 9.76
C PHE A 181 -12.36 4.63 10.98
N ALA A 182 -11.14 5.14 10.82
CA ALA A 182 -10.47 5.96 11.83
C ALA A 182 -11.26 7.25 12.14
N CYS A 183 -11.76 7.95 11.12
CA CYS A 183 -12.61 9.13 11.32
C CYS A 183 -13.91 8.81 12.06
N ASN A 184 -14.54 7.67 11.74
CA ASN A 184 -15.75 7.23 12.45
C ASN A 184 -15.45 6.90 13.92
N ASN A 185 -14.35 6.19 14.20
CA ASN A 185 -13.89 5.95 15.57
C ASN A 185 -13.62 7.27 16.31
N LEU A 186 -12.92 8.21 15.67
CA LEU A 186 -12.63 9.53 16.24
C LEU A 186 -13.92 10.29 16.62
N SER A 187 -14.94 10.24 15.75
CA SER A 187 -16.26 10.83 16.03
C SER A 187 -16.89 10.24 17.30
N LEU A 188 -16.90 8.90 17.41
CA LEU A 188 -17.43 8.21 18.59
C LEU A 188 -16.63 8.54 19.86
N MET A 189 -15.30 8.65 19.75
CA MET A 189 -14.42 8.99 20.86
C MET A 189 -14.67 10.41 21.39
N TYR A 190 -14.84 11.40 20.51
CA TYR A 190 -15.25 12.75 20.90
C TYR A 190 -16.67 12.80 21.48
N ARG A 191 -17.62 12.01 20.95
CA ARG A 191 -18.99 11.97 21.50
C ARG A 191 -19.03 11.40 22.91
N ASN A 192 -18.26 10.34 23.14
CA ASN A 192 -18.30 9.59 24.39
C ASN A 192 -17.26 10.08 25.42
N GLY A 193 -16.26 10.86 25.01
CA GLY A 193 -15.14 11.28 25.85
C GLY A 193 -14.16 10.13 26.12
N ASN A 194 -13.90 9.29 25.11
CA ASN A 194 -12.96 8.18 25.25
C ASN A 194 -11.56 8.65 24.86
N GLY A 195 -10.63 8.70 25.82
CA GLY A 195 -9.25 9.14 25.57
C GLY A 195 -9.09 10.65 25.35
N THR A 196 -10.19 11.40 25.36
CA THR A 196 -10.30 12.85 25.20
C THR A 196 -11.52 13.35 25.98
N GLU A 197 -11.66 14.66 26.13
CA GLU A 197 -12.91 15.27 26.60
C GLU A 197 -14.04 15.13 25.57
N LYS A 198 -15.28 15.17 26.05
CA LYS A 198 -16.46 15.16 25.17
C LYS A 198 -16.51 16.45 24.35
N ASN A 199 -16.64 16.34 23.04
CA ASN A 199 -16.80 17.49 22.16
C ASN A 199 -17.73 17.17 20.99
N GLN A 200 -18.95 17.67 21.06
CA GLN A 200 -19.98 17.38 20.05
C GLN A 200 -19.64 17.98 18.67
N THR A 201 -19.03 19.17 18.64
CA THR A 201 -18.62 19.84 17.40
C THR A 201 -17.56 19.02 16.66
N LEU A 202 -16.47 18.66 17.35
CA LEU A 202 -15.41 17.83 16.76
C LEU A 202 -15.91 16.43 16.36
N SER A 203 -16.86 15.88 17.12
CA SER A 203 -17.54 14.63 16.74
C SER A 203 -18.28 14.75 15.41
N LEU A 204 -19.03 15.85 15.19
CA LEU A 204 -19.75 16.08 13.94
C LEU A 204 -18.81 16.37 12.76
N GLU A 205 -17.71 17.07 13.00
CA GLU A 205 -16.66 17.30 12.00
C GLU A 205 -16.01 15.99 11.53
N ALA A 206 -15.61 15.13 12.45
CA ALA A 206 -15.06 13.80 12.11
C ALA A 206 -16.08 12.92 11.36
N ARG A 207 -17.37 13.04 11.69
CA ARG A 207 -18.45 12.35 10.98
C ARG A 207 -18.62 12.88 9.55
N LYS A 208 -18.60 14.21 9.36
CA LYS A 208 -18.63 14.82 8.03
C LYS A 208 -17.43 14.36 7.20
N ARG A 209 -16.23 14.33 7.79
CA ARG A 209 -15.03 13.83 7.12
C ARG A 209 -15.15 12.37 6.68
N THR A 210 -15.78 11.53 7.48
CA THR A 210 -16.08 10.13 7.13
C THR A 210 -16.94 10.05 5.86
N GLN A 211 -17.96 10.89 5.74
CA GLN A 211 -18.85 10.94 4.57
C GLN A 211 -18.09 11.40 3.31
N GLU A 212 -17.30 12.48 3.42
CA GLU A 212 -16.46 12.98 2.34
C GLU A 212 -15.50 11.91 1.80
N LEU A 213 -14.82 11.19 2.70
CA LEU A 213 -13.90 10.11 2.33
C LEU A 213 -14.65 8.95 1.66
N SER A 214 -15.81 8.57 2.18
CA SER A 214 -16.67 7.55 1.56
C SER A 214 -17.10 7.93 0.13
N GLU A 215 -17.49 9.19 -0.10
CA GLU A 215 -17.86 9.67 -1.43
C GLU A 215 -16.67 9.69 -2.40
N GLN A 216 -15.50 10.11 -1.93
CA GLN A 216 -14.27 10.06 -2.73
C GLN A 216 -13.92 8.62 -3.13
N MET A 217 -14.09 7.65 -2.23
CA MET A 217 -13.87 6.24 -2.56
C MET A 217 -14.87 5.74 -3.62
N LYS A 218 -16.15 6.10 -3.52
CA LYS A 218 -17.17 5.74 -4.52
C LYS A 218 -16.84 6.30 -5.91
N LYS A 219 -16.35 7.54 -5.99
CA LYS A 219 -15.94 8.16 -7.27
C LYS A 219 -14.71 7.50 -7.91
N LYS A 220 -13.84 6.90 -7.11
CA LYS A 220 -12.62 6.22 -7.59
C LYS A 220 -12.87 4.78 -8.04
N GLN A 221 -13.98 4.16 -7.62
CA GLN A 221 -14.40 2.89 -8.19
C GLN A 221 -15.03 3.18 -9.55
N PRO A 222 -14.52 2.61 -10.67
CA PRO A 222 -15.24 2.70 -11.93
C PRO A 222 -16.62 2.07 -11.72
N THR A 223 -17.68 2.82 -12.00
CA THR A 223 -19.02 2.27 -12.13
C THR A 223 -18.98 1.24 -13.25
N VAL A 224 -18.85 -0.03 -12.91
CA VAL A 224 -19.05 -1.12 -13.86
C VAL A 224 -20.56 -1.15 -14.12
N SER A 225 -21.00 -0.42 -15.15
CA SER A 225 -22.28 -0.69 -15.78
C SER A 225 -22.13 -2.01 -16.53
N LEU A 226 -22.54 -3.11 -15.88
CA LEU A 226 -22.89 -4.33 -16.59
C LEU A 226 -24.18 -4.02 -17.35
N ASN A 227 -24.05 -3.61 -18.60
CA ASN A 227 -25.17 -3.67 -19.53
C ASN A 227 -25.23 -5.12 -20.01
N GLU A 228 -26.34 -5.78 -19.66
CA GLU A 228 -26.75 -7.11 -20.16
C GLU A 228 -26.97 -7.11 -21.67
#